data_AF-A0A0Q7WG00-F1
#
_entry.id   AF-A0A0Q7WG00-F1
#
_cell.length_a   1.000
_cell.length_b   1.000
_cell.length_c   1.000
_cell.angle_alpha   90.00
_cell.angle_beta   90.00
_cell.angle_gamma   90.00
#
_symmetry.space_group_name_H-M   'P 1'
#
loop_
_entity.id
_entity.type
_entity.pdbx_description
1 polymer ?
#
loop_
_entity_poly.entity_id
_entity_poly.type
_entity_poly.pdbx_seq_one_letter_code
_entity_poly.pdbx_strand_id
1 'polypeptide(L)'
;MSLRVNGPPLQPGDNPPPQDTNTDGWASRLAKLIPAEALGTYAATVALIPASVTGVGKLIGLILIAVACIAILVVVRVKSTSKGGVKPQVLGIVISAISFVIWTATLGANSPIPLPSSVAFVPTIVALLWVAAIGVFYRGDEGNAPEAATS
;
A
#
# COMPACT_ATOMS: atom_id res chain seq x y z
N MET A 1 28.87 -9.94 22.59
CA MET A 1 28.11 -10.85 23.46
C MET A 1 26.99 -11.46 22.63
N SER A 2 27.15 -12.72 22.22
CA SER A 2 26.15 -13.46 21.42
C SER A 2 25.35 -14.36 22.36
N LEU A 3 24.05 -14.09 22.45
CA LEU A 3 23.11 -14.91 23.20
C LEU A 3 22.85 -16.18 22.38
N ARG A 4 23.53 -17.28 22.73
CA ARG A 4 23.24 -18.61 22.18
C ARG A 4 22.06 -19.18 22.95
N VAL A 5 20.90 -19.20 22.31
CA VAL A 5 19.72 -19.96 22.78
C VAL A 5 20.08 -21.44 22.68
N ASN A 6 20.41 -22.07 23.80
CA ASN A 6 20.64 -23.51 23.90
C ASN A 6 19.27 -24.22 23.88
N GLY A 7 18.71 -24.40 22.69
CA GLY A 7 17.70 -25.43 22.46
C GLY A 7 18.35 -26.81 22.40
N PRO A 8 17.65 -27.90 22.75
CA PRO A 8 18.16 -29.26 22.58
C PRO A 8 18.55 -29.50 21.10
N PRO A 9 19.58 -30.30 20.84
CA PRO A 9 20.05 -30.55 19.47
C PRO A 9 18.91 -31.17 18.66
N LEU A 10 18.64 -30.58 17.48
CA LEU A 10 17.70 -31.13 16.50
C LEU A 10 18.11 -32.58 16.20
N GLN A 11 17.19 -33.52 16.37
CA GLN A 11 17.47 -34.93 16.15
C GLN A 11 17.62 -35.15 14.64
N PRO A 12 18.62 -35.92 14.16
CA PRO A 12 18.75 -36.22 12.74
C PRO A 12 17.50 -36.96 12.25
N GLY A 13 16.58 -36.24 11.59
CA GLY A 13 15.26 -36.74 11.22
C GLY A 13 14.11 -35.79 11.56
N ASP A 14 14.33 -34.80 12.42
CA ASP A 14 13.42 -33.68 12.61
C ASP A 14 13.52 -32.76 11.39
N ASN A 15 12.79 -33.11 10.34
CA ASN A 15 12.42 -32.12 9.35
C ASN A 15 11.67 -31.02 10.11
N PRO A 16 12.11 -29.74 10.05
CA PRO A 16 11.32 -28.67 10.63
C PRO A 16 9.88 -28.81 10.09
N PRO A 17 8.85 -28.64 10.94
CA PRO A 17 7.47 -28.73 10.49
C PRO A 17 7.33 -27.86 9.24
N PRO A 18 6.56 -28.30 8.23
CA PRO A 18 6.41 -27.55 6.99
C PRO A 18 6.15 -26.09 7.34
N GLN A 19 7.09 -25.20 7.03
CA GLN A 19 6.85 -23.78 7.21
C GLN A 19 5.67 -23.47 6.31
N ASP A 20 4.53 -23.11 6.91
CA ASP A 20 3.37 -22.63 6.19
C ASP A 20 3.87 -21.53 5.23
N THR A 21 3.92 -21.85 3.94
CA THR A 21 4.42 -20.97 2.87
C THR A 21 3.48 -19.78 2.61
N ASN A 22 2.46 -19.60 3.45
CA ASN A 22 1.35 -18.66 3.32
C ASN A 22 1.31 -17.63 4.46
N THR A 23 2.48 -17.15 4.89
CA THR A 23 2.63 -16.30 6.08
C THR A 23 3.00 -14.85 5.75
N ASP A 24 2.43 -14.25 4.71
CA ASP A 24 2.34 -12.79 4.69
C ASP A 24 1.38 -12.37 5.81
N GLY A 25 1.94 -12.07 6.98
CA GLY A 25 1.18 -11.57 8.14
C GLY A 25 0.44 -10.27 7.81
N TRP A 26 -0.58 -9.95 8.60
CA TRP A 26 -1.43 -8.75 8.44
C TRP A 26 -0.62 -7.47 8.16
N ALA A 27 0.47 -7.25 8.88
CA ALA A 27 1.35 -6.10 8.70
C ALA A 27 2.07 -6.08 7.33
N SER A 28 2.50 -7.23 6.82
CA SER A 28 3.10 -7.36 5.48
C SER A 28 2.10 -6.99 4.40
N ARG A 29 0.85 -7.44 4.52
CA ARG A 29 -0.24 -7.12 3.58
C ARG A 29 -0.58 -5.64 3.61
N LEU A 30 -0.67 -5.06 4.81
CA LEU A 30 -0.93 -3.63 4.99
C LEU A 30 0.19 -2.78 4.36
N ALA A 31 1.45 -3.12 4.66
CA ALA A 31 2.63 -2.44 4.11
C ALA A 31 2.69 -2.54 2.58
N LYS A 32 2.23 -3.65 2.01
CA LYS A 32 2.10 -3.81 0.56
C LYS A 32 0.99 -2.94 -0.03
N LEU A 33 -0.01 -2.49 0.72
CA LEU A 33 -1.16 -1.79 0.13
C LEU A 33 -1.09 -0.28 0.31
N ILE A 34 -0.49 0.19 1.40
CA ILE A 34 -0.25 1.61 1.64
C ILE A 34 0.99 2.04 0.85
N PRO A 35 0.86 2.89 -0.18
CA PRO A 35 1.98 3.30 -1.03
C PRO A 35 2.74 4.45 -0.36
N ALA A 36 3.57 4.13 0.64
CA ALA A 36 4.33 5.11 1.41
C ALA A 36 5.26 5.95 0.50
N GLU A 37 5.82 5.34 -0.53
CA GLU A 37 6.64 5.99 -1.55
C GLU A 37 5.86 7.06 -2.33
N ALA A 38 4.63 6.75 -2.75
CA ALA A 38 3.79 7.69 -3.48
C ALA A 38 3.33 8.83 -2.55
N LEU A 39 2.98 8.52 -1.30
CA LEU A 39 2.55 9.51 -0.33
C LEU A 39 3.69 10.46 0.06
N GLY A 40 4.89 9.93 0.28
CA GLY A 40 6.09 10.74 0.55
C GLY A 40 6.46 11.63 -0.64
N THR A 41 6.37 11.09 -1.87
CA THR A 41 6.62 11.86 -3.10
C THR A 41 5.59 12.97 -3.28
N TYR A 42 4.31 12.67 -3.03
CA TYR A 42 3.24 13.66 -3.05
C TYR A 42 3.55 14.80 -2.08
N ALA A 43 3.79 14.49 -0.80
CA ALA A 43 4.08 15.49 0.22
C ALA A 43 5.31 16.35 -0.12
N ALA A 44 6.37 15.75 -0.65
CA ALA A 44 7.57 16.47 -1.09
C ALA A 44 7.28 17.40 -2.29
N THR A 45 6.45 16.95 -3.24
CA THR A 45 6.17 17.68 -4.48
C THR A 45 5.17 18.81 -4.26
N VAL A 46 4.27 18.69 -3.27
CA VAL A 46 3.38 19.80 -2.86
C VAL A 46 4.17 21.07 -2.54
N ALA A 47 5.40 20.95 -2.02
CA ALA A 47 6.26 22.10 -1.73
C ALA A 47 6.72 22.87 -2.98
N LEU A 48 6.58 22.29 -4.18
CA LEU A 48 6.88 22.98 -5.44
C LEU A 48 5.79 23.97 -5.85
N ILE A 49 4.59 23.90 -5.26
CA ILE A 49 3.53 24.87 -5.54
C ILE A 49 3.92 26.20 -4.91
N PRO A 50 4.14 27.27 -5.70
CA PRO A 50 4.54 28.56 -5.16
C PRO A 50 3.49 29.10 -4.18
N ALA A 51 3.93 29.71 -3.09
CA ALA A 51 3.02 30.27 -2.07
C ALA A 51 2.09 31.38 -2.61
N SER A 52 2.47 32.02 -3.73
CA SER A 52 1.63 32.99 -4.45
C SER A 52 0.43 32.35 -5.14
N VAL A 53 0.47 31.05 -5.41
CA VAL A 53 -0.62 30.30 -6.04
C VAL A 53 -1.61 29.84 -4.96
N THR A 54 -2.82 30.38 -4.99
CA THR A 54 -3.85 30.12 -3.98
C THR A 54 -5.17 29.67 -4.63
N GLY A 55 -6.15 29.28 -3.80
CA GLY A 55 -7.49 28.90 -4.24
C GLY A 55 -7.49 27.80 -5.30
N VAL A 56 -8.16 28.06 -6.43
CA VAL A 56 -8.31 27.12 -7.55
C VAL A 56 -6.95 26.74 -8.16
N GLY A 57 -6.02 27.70 -8.27
CA GLY A 57 -4.68 27.42 -8.82
C GLY A 57 -3.92 26.42 -7.96
N LYS A 58 -4.00 26.56 -6.62
CA LYS A 58 -3.39 25.60 -5.69
C LYS A 58 -4.03 24.23 -5.86
N LEU A 59 -5.36 24.16 -5.92
CA LEU A 59 -6.10 22.92 -6.07
C LEU A 59 -5.73 22.17 -7.36
N ILE A 60 -5.61 22.87 -8.49
CA ILE A 60 -5.14 22.29 -9.76
C ILE A 60 -3.75 21.67 -9.59
N GLY A 61 -2.82 22.40 -8.95
CA GLY A 61 -1.48 21.89 -8.65
C GLY A 61 -1.52 20.59 -7.83
N LEU A 62 -2.31 20.56 -6.75
CA LEU A 62 -2.47 19.37 -5.89
C LEU A 62 -3.04 18.18 -6.68
N ILE A 63 -4.06 18.41 -7.53
CA ILE A 63 -4.65 17.36 -8.37
C ILE A 63 -3.64 16.81 -9.37
N LEU A 64 -2.89 17.68 -10.06
CA LEU A 64 -1.88 17.25 -11.04
C LEU A 64 -0.79 16.40 -10.38
N ILE A 65 -0.31 16.81 -9.21
CA ILE A 65 0.67 16.04 -8.43
C ILE A 65 0.07 14.69 -8.01
N ALA A 66 -1.17 14.67 -7.50
CA ALA A 66 -1.84 13.43 -7.11
C ALA A 66 -1.99 12.46 -8.29
N VAL A 67 -2.41 12.95 -9.46
CA VAL A 67 -2.54 12.15 -10.69
C VAL A 67 -1.18 11.61 -11.14
N ALA A 68 -0.12 12.43 -11.10
CA ALA A 68 1.23 11.97 -11.42
C ALA A 68 1.72 10.87 -10.45
N CYS A 69 1.48 11.03 -9.14
CA CYS A 69 1.80 10.00 -8.15
C CYS A 69 1.02 8.70 -8.38
N ILE A 70 -0.27 8.77 -8.71
CA ILE A 70 -1.09 7.59 -9.04
C ILE A 70 -0.55 6.91 -10.30
N ALA A 71 -0.21 7.67 -11.35
CA ALA A 71 0.35 7.10 -12.58
C ALA A 71 1.66 6.33 -12.31
N ILE A 72 2.58 6.93 -11.52
CA ILE A 72 3.84 6.29 -11.12
C ILE A 72 3.56 5.03 -10.29
N LEU A 73 2.67 5.11 -9.30
CA LEU A 73 2.26 3.98 -8.47
C LEU A 73 1.75 2.81 -9.34
N VAL A 74 0.85 3.08 -10.28
CA VAL A 74 0.29 2.05 -11.18
C VAL A 74 1.42 1.42 -12.01
N VAL A 75 2.30 2.22 -12.62
CA VAL A 75 3.42 1.70 -13.42
C VAL A 75 4.35 0.82 -12.59
N VAL A 76 4.73 1.27 -11.39
CA VAL A 76 5.60 0.51 -10.47
C VAL A 76 4.94 -0.81 -10.08
N ARG A 77 3.65 -0.79 -9.76
CA ARG A 77 2.90 -1.99 -9.34
C ARG A 77 2.70 -2.98 -10.47
N VAL A 78 2.35 -2.51 -11.67
CA VAL A 78 2.25 -3.38 -12.86
C VAL A 78 3.60 -4.04 -13.14
N LYS A 79 4.70 -3.29 -13.17
CA LYS A 79 6.04 -3.86 -13.41
C LYS A 79 6.49 -4.82 -12.31
N SER A 80 6.12 -4.56 -11.06
CA SER A 80 6.49 -5.42 -9.92
C SER A 80 5.70 -6.72 -9.89
N THR A 81 4.44 -6.70 -10.35
CA THR A 81 3.52 -7.85 -10.30
C THR A 81 3.48 -8.67 -11.59
N SER A 82 3.98 -8.13 -12.72
CA SER A 82 3.99 -8.83 -14.02
C SER A 82 5.23 -9.71 -14.24
N LYS A 83 6.01 -10.04 -13.20
CA LYS A 83 7.22 -10.86 -13.35
C LYS A 83 6.87 -12.34 -13.53
N GLY A 84 7.43 -12.97 -14.56
CA GLY A 84 7.34 -14.42 -14.76
C GLY A 84 6.07 -14.92 -15.46
N GLY A 85 5.39 -14.09 -16.26
CA GLY A 85 4.20 -14.51 -17.02
C GLY A 85 2.90 -14.55 -16.21
N VAL A 86 2.96 -14.20 -14.92
CA VAL A 86 1.78 -14.00 -14.07
C VAL A 86 1.15 -12.65 -14.40
N LYS A 87 -0.18 -12.63 -14.55
CA LYS A 87 -0.93 -11.39 -14.79
C LYS A 87 -0.74 -10.42 -13.61
N PRO A 88 -0.69 -9.10 -13.85
CA PRO A 88 -0.57 -8.12 -12.79
C PRO A 88 -1.71 -8.26 -11.77
N GLN A 89 -1.40 -8.04 -10.50
CA GLN A 89 -2.37 -8.11 -9.41
C GLN A 89 -3.26 -6.85 -9.44
N VAL A 90 -4.25 -6.85 -10.32
CA VAL A 90 -5.13 -5.69 -10.59
C VAL A 90 -5.83 -5.23 -9.32
N LEU A 91 -6.31 -6.16 -8.49
CA LEU A 91 -7.01 -5.81 -7.25
C LEU A 91 -6.10 -5.08 -6.27
N GLY A 92 -4.85 -5.51 -6.12
CA GLY A 92 -3.85 -4.85 -5.29
C GLY A 92 -3.48 -3.44 -5.79
N ILE A 93 -3.44 -3.26 -7.12
CA ILE A 93 -3.23 -1.93 -7.73
C ILE A 93 -4.38 -0.98 -7.38
N VAL A 94 -5.62 -1.45 -7.56
CA VAL A 94 -6.82 -0.65 -7.26
C VAL A 94 -6.88 -0.28 -5.78
N ILE A 95 -6.66 -1.24 -4.88
CA ILE A 95 -6.66 -0.99 -3.43
C ILE A 95 -5.55 0.00 -3.05
N SER A 96 -4.38 -0.10 -3.66
CA SER A 96 -3.28 0.84 -3.40
C SER A 96 -3.58 2.26 -3.90
N ALA A 97 -4.21 2.39 -5.07
CA ALA A 97 -4.65 3.68 -5.59
C ALA A 97 -5.73 4.33 -4.71
N ILE A 98 -6.73 3.55 -4.25
CA ILE A 98 -7.75 4.04 -3.32
C ILE A 98 -7.11 4.45 -1.99
N SER A 99 -6.19 3.64 -1.48
CA SER A 99 -5.44 3.94 -0.25
C SER A 99 -4.69 5.27 -0.38
N PHE A 100 -4.00 5.50 -1.49
CA PHE A 100 -3.32 6.77 -1.76
C PHE A 100 -4.28 7.97 -1.71
N VAL A 101 -5.46 7.87 -2.34
CA VAL A 101 -6.46 8.95 -2.32
C VAL A 101 -6.96 9.22 -0.91
N ILE A 102 -7.27 8.16 -0.15
CA ILE A 102 -7.71 8.30 1.25
C ILE A 102 -6.63 8.97 2.10
N TRP A 103 -5.37 8.56 1.97
CA TRP A 103 -4.27 9.15 2.73
C TRP A 103 -3.97 10.60 2.33
N THR A 104 -4.04 10.96 1.05
CA THR A 104 -3.90 12.36 0.63
C THR A 104 -5.07 13.22 1.11
N ALA A 105 -6.26 12.64 1.30
CA ALA A 105 -7.40 13.29 1.94
C ALA A 105 -7.14 13.68 3.41
N THR A 106 -6.28 12.95 4.13
CA THR A 106 -5.94 13.28 5.53
C THR A 106 -4.96 14.44 5.68
N LEU A 107 -4.39 14.97 4.59
CA LEU A 107 -3.39 16.05 4.61
C LEU A 107 -3.98 17.47 4.71
N GLY A 108 -5.29 17.59 4.93
CA GLY A 108 -5.97 18.87 5.16
C GLY A 108 -5.79 19.86 4.01
N ALA A 109 -5.21 21.04 4.28
CA ALA A 109 -5.04 22.11 3.28
C ALA A 109 -4.12 21.75 2.10
N ASN A 110 -3.40 20.63 2.19
CA ASN A 110 -2.57 20.07 1.12
C ASN A 110 -3.19 18.84 0.47
N SER A 111 -4.46 18.57 0.75
CA SER A 111 -5.22 17.51 0.10
C SER A 111 -5.69 17.92 -1.30
N PRO A 112 -5.69 17.01 -2.29
CA PRO A 112 -6.32 17.27 -3.58
C PRO A 112 -7.86 17.21 -3.51
N ILE A 113 -8.43 16.86 -2.35
CA ILE A 113 -9.87 16.82 -2.09
C ILE A 113 -10.22 17.97 -1.13
N PRO A 114 -10.85 19.05 -1.62
CA PRO A 114 -11.19 20.19 -0.77
C PRO A 114 -12.33 19.78 0.17
N LEU A 115 -12.09 19.91 1.47
CA LEU A 115 -13.09 19.68 2.51
C LEU A 115 -13.20 20.91 3.41
N PRO A 116 -14.44 21.28 3.82
CA PRO A 116 -14.63 22.28 4.86
C PRO A 116 -13.93 21.89 6.16
N SER A 117 -13.42 22.87 6.90
CA SER A 117 -12.71 22.64 8.18
C SER A 117 -13.57 21.91 9.22
N SER A 118 -14.88 22.11 9.19
CA SER A 118 -15.85 21.43 10.08
C SER A 118 -15.89 19.91 9.90
N VAL A 119 -15.46 19.40 8.75
CA VAL A 119 -15.46 17.96 8.41
C VAL A 119 -14.07 17.41 8.09
N ALA A 120 -13.00 18.17 8.38
CA ALA A 120 -11.62 17.77 8.08
C ALA A 120 -11.16 16.49 8.80
N PHE A 121 -11.86 16.06 9.84
CA PHE A 121 -11.59 14.80 10.55
C PHE A 121 -12.12 13.55 9.81
N VAL A 122 -13.07 13.73 8.89
CA VAL A 122 -13.77 12.63 8.20
C VAL A 122 -12.79 11.73 7.42
N PRO A 123 -11.85 12.26 6.61
CA PRO A 123 -10.86 11.43 5.91
C PRO A 123 -10.05 10.53 6.84
N THR A 124 -9.72 11.01 8.03
CA THR A 124 -8.93 10.24 9.01
C THR A 124 -9.74 9.07 9.58
N ILE A 125 -11.05 9.27 9.84
CA ILE A 125 -11.95 8.17 10.23
C ILE A 125 -12.07 7.16 9.08
N VAL A 126 -12.23 7.64 7.84
CA VAL A 126 -12.28 6.79 6.65
C VAL A 126 -10.98 5.98 6.51
N ALA A 127 -9.82 6.60 6.69
CA ALA A 127 -8.52 5.92 6.66
C ALA A 127 -8.41 4.83 7.71
N LEU A 128 -8.86 5.10 8.94
CA LEU A 128 -8.88 4.12 10.03
C LEU A 128 -9.75 2.91 9.68
N LEU A 129 -10.98 3.15 9.23
CA LEU A 129 -11.91 2.09 8.83
C LEU A 129 -11.40 1.31 7.63
N TRP A 130 -10.79 2.00 6.66
CA TRP A 130 -10.21 1.41 5.47
C TRP A 130 -9.06 0.45 5.77
N VAL A 131 -8.13 0.86 6.65
CA VAL A 131 -7.02 0.02 7.13
C VAL A 131 -7.54 -1.24 7.81
N ALA A 132 -8.55 -1.11 8.68
CA ALA A 132 -9.18 -2.25 9.33
C ALA A 132 -9.86 -3.19 8.32
N ALA A 133 -10.65 -2.63 7.40
CA ALA A 133 -11.36 -3.38 6.37
C ALA A 133 -10.40 -4.16 5.46
N ILE A 134 -9.34 -3.53 4.96
CA ILE A 134 -8.31 -4.20 4.16
C ILE A 134 -7.73 -5.38 4.93
N GLY A 135 -7.38 -5.18 6.19
CA GLY A 135 -6.80 -6.20 7.04
C GLY A 135 -7.68 -7.45 7.21
N VAL A 136 -8.99 -7.27 7.24
CA VAL A 136 -9.98 -8.35 7.39
C VAL A 136 -10.31 -9.03 6.05
N PHE A 137 -10.53 -8.23 5.01
CA PHE A 137 -11.12 -8.73 3.76
C PHE A 137 -10.12 -9.03 2.65
N TYR A 138 -8.95 -8.38 2.63
CA TYR A 138 -7.97 -8.58 1.57
C TYR A 138 -6.90 -9.60 1.98
N ARG A 139 -6.85 -10.73 1.27
CA ARG A 139 -5.86 -11.79 1.52
C ARG A 139 -4.64 -11.75 0.60
N GLY A 140 -4.64 -10.89 -0.41
CA GLY A 140 -3.71 -11.00 -1.53
C GLY A 140 -4.06 -12.19 -2.41
N ASP A 141 -3.66 -12.13 -3.67
CA ASP A 141 -3.73 -13.26 -4.58
C ASP A 141 -2.71 -14.25 -4.02
N GLU A 142 -3.19 -15.26 -3.29
CA GLU A 142 -2.48 -16.52 -3.16
C GLU A 142 -2.21 -16.93 -4.60
N GLY A 143 -0.97 -16.75 -5.06
CA GLY A 143 -0.59 -17.06 -6.43
C GLY A 143 -1.13 -18.45 -6.70
N ASN A 144 -1.99 -18.57 -7.73
CA ASN A 144 -2.56 -19.83 -8.16
C ASN A 144 -1.48 -20.90 -7.97
N ALA A 145 -1.68 -21.78 -6.98
CA ALA A 145 -0.81 -22.93 -6.83
C ALA A 145 -0.75 -23.54 -8.23
N PRO A 146 0.45 -23.86 -8.77
CA PRO A 146 0.52 -24.57 -10.02
C PRO A 146 -0.40 -25.76 -9.85
N GLU A 147 -1.47 -25.78 -10.64
CA GLU A 147 -2.41 -26.88 -10.70
C GLU A 147 -1.53 -28.12 -10.80
N ALA A 148 -1.56 -28.92 -9.73
CA ALA A 148 -0.75 -30.12 -9.67
C ALA A 148 -1.14 -30.90 -10.92
N ALA A 149 -0.23 -30.96 -11.89
CA ALA A 149 -0.34 -31.78 -13.07
C ALA A 149 -0.23 -33.23 -12.58
N THR A 150 -1.31 -33.71 -11.98
CA THR A 150 -1.59 -35.12 -11.78
C THR A 150 -2.13 -35.65 -13.10
N SER A 151 -1.54 -36.79 -13.47
CA SER A 151 -1.79 -37.71 -14.60
C SER A 151 -1.28 -37.27 -15.97
#